data_AF-A0A6B2Q0D2-F1
#
_entry.id   AF-A0A6B2Q0D2-F1
#
_cell.length_a   1.000
_cell.length_b   1.000
_cell.length_c   1.000
_cell.angle_alpha   90.00
_cell.angle_beta   90.00
_cell.angle_gamma   90.00
#
_symmetry.space_group_name_H-M   'P 1'
#
loop_
_entity.id
_entity.type
_entity.pdbx_description
1 polymer ?
#
loop_
_entity_poly.entity_id
_entity_poly.type
_entity_poly.pdbx_seq_one_letter_code
_entity_poly.pdbx_strand_id
1 'polypeptide(L)'
;MTQTIDLSNLDRHIQQSLNGIKLLYDNQFDAQAKYCTYILIDQLAWLISGSESQVNVYFKSWVKKYFIKYYPQITPEEIWASRNGMLHNHSSISRDIVNQKVSRQLFFLDNLKHQEDINPEFNYPSFFVVNTSRFILYALLGAVNDFGNDLRSGNVPDIEDVKDKLGKLLAEVKPN
;
A
#
# COMPACT_ATOMS: atom_id res chain seq x y z
N MET A 1 -4.53 -12.46 -30.97
CA MET A 1 -3.85 -11.16 -30.76
C MET A 1 -4.17 -10.73 -29.34
N THR A 2 -3.23 -10.85 -28.41
CA THR A 2 -3.35 -10.31 -27.06
C THR A 2 -3.31 -8.79 -27.17
N GLN A 3 -4.43 -8.12 -26.91
CA GLN A 3 -4.44 -6.66 -26.80
C GLN A 3 -3.58 -6.27 -25.59
N THR A 4 -2.42 -5.67 -25.86
CA THR A 4 -1.57 -5.06 -24.83
C THR A 4 -2.26 -3.81 -24.29
N ILE A 5 -2.47 -3.74 -22.97
CA ILE A 5 -2.92 -2.50 -22.31
C ILE A 5 -1.80 -1.46 -22.45
N ASP A 6 -2.14 -0.24 -22.90
CA ASP A 6 -1.26 0.91 -22.73
C ASP A 6 -1.26 1.35 -21.26
N LEU A 7 -0.17 1.05 -20.57
CA LEU A 7 0.01 1.39 -19.15
C LEU A 7 0.77 2.70 -18.95
N SER A 8 1.09 3.45 -20.00
CA SER A 8 1.94 4.65 -19.89
C SER A 8 1.40 5.70 -18.93
N ASN A 9 0.08 5.89 -18.89
CA ASN A 9 -0.55 6.81 -17.94
C ASN A 9 -0.58 6.25 -16.51
N LEU A 10 -0.70 4.92 -16.34
CA LEU A 10 -0.57 4.27 -15.03
C LEU A 10 0.86 4.42 -14.49
N ASP A 11 1.85 4.17 -15.34
CA ASP A 11 3.27 4.30 -15.01
C ASP A 11 3.57 5.71 -14.55
N ARG A 12 3.03 6.72 -15.26
CA ARG A 12 3.17 8.12 -14.87
C ARG A 12 2.52 8.41 -13.52
N HIS A 13 1.28 7.96 -13.30
CA HIS A 13 0.56 8.14 -12.03
C HIS A 13 1.31 7.51 -10.85
N ILE A 14 1.80 6.27 -11.02
CA ILE A 14 2.60 5.56 -10.02
C ILE A 14 3.89 6.33 -9.75
N GLN A 15 4.63 6.76 -10.78
CA GLN A 15 5.87 7.50 -10.62
C GLN A 15 5.65 8.84 -9.91
N GLN A 16 4.59 9.57 -10.26
CA GLN A 16 4.21 10.81 -9.59
C GLN A 16 3.85 10.57 -8.12
N SER A 17 3.11 9.50 -7.82
CA SER A 17 2.75 9.11 -6.46
C SER A 17 3.99 8.76 -5.63
N LEU A 18 4.89 7.94 -6.17
CA LEU A 18 6.15 7.56 -5.52
C LEU A 18 7.05 8.78 -5.29
N ASN A 19 7.16 9.68 -6.27
CA ASN A 19 7.91 10.92 -6.13
C ASN A 19 7.31 11.84 -5.06
N GLY A 20 5.99 11.95 -4.99
CA GLY A 20 5.29 12.71 -3.95
C GLY A 20 5.52 12.13 -2.55
N ILE A 21 5.38 10.81 -2.42
CA ILE A 21 5.68 10.09 -1.16
C ILE A 21 7.13 10.33 -0.74
N LYS A 22 8.08 10.20 -1.67
CA LYS A 22 9.51 10.44 -1.40
C LYS A 22 9.77 11.89 -1.00
N LEU A 23 9.18 12.86 -1.68
CA LEU A 23 9.32 14.27 -1.34
C LEU A 23 8.86 14.56 0.09
N LEU A 24 7.70 14.01 0.48
CA LEU A 24 7.17 14.15 1.83
C LEU A 24 8.10 13.51 2.87
N TYR A 25 8.57 12.29 2.59
CA TYR A 25 9.48 11.56 3.46
C TYR A 25 10.82 12.29 3.64
N ASP A 26 11.46 12.70 2.55
CA ASP A 26 12.75 13.40 2.57
C ASP A 26 12.68 14.75 3.33
N ASN A 27 11.50 15.35 3.43
CA ASN A 27 11.24 16.59 4.16
C ASN A 27 10.59 16.36 5.54
N GLN A 28 10.65 15.15 6.09
CA GLN A 28 10.16 14.80 7.43
C GLN A 28 8.65 15.00 7.64
N PHE A 29 7.87 15.00 6.55
CA PHE A 29 6.40 14.93 6.60
C PHE A 29 5.96 13.46 6.62
N ASP A 30 6.45 12.71 7.61
CA ASP A 30 6.35 11.26 7.65
C ASP A 30 4.90 10.76 7.65
N ALA A 31 4.02 11.40 8.44
CA ALA A 31 2.61 11.02 8.49
C ALA A 31 1.94 11.13 7.10
N GLN A 32 2.22 12.23 6.39
CA GLN A 32 1.71 12.49 5.05
C GLN A 32 2.29 11.50 4.04
N ALA A 33 3.58 11.18 4.13
CA ALA A 33 4.20 10.15 3.31
C ALA A 33 3.53 8.77 3.51
N LYS A 34 3.24 8.41 4.77
CA LYS A 34 2.55 7.18 5.13
C LYS A 34 1.09 7.19 4.64
N TYR A 35 0.40 8.33 4.66
CA TYR A 35 -0.95 8.48 4.07
C TYR A 35 -0.96 8.25 2.57
N CYS A 36 -0.08 8.94 1.84
CA CYS A 36 0.04 8.77 0.39
C CYS A 36 0.43 7.34 0.02
N THR A 37 1.24 6.67 0.85
CA THR A 37 1.56 5.24 0.68
C THR A 37 0.30 4.38 0.75
N TYR A 38 -0.54 4.54 1.78
CA TYR A 38 -1.78 3.76 1.87
C TYR A 38 -2.77 4.08 0.76
N ILE A 39 -2.89 5.35 0.36
CA ILE A 39 -3.74 5.77 -0.76
C ILE A 39 -3.28 5.10 -2.07
N LEU A 40 -1.99 5.08 -2.34
CA LEU A 40 -1.46 4.40 -3.53
C LEU A 40 -1.77 2.91 -3.49
N ILE A 41 -1.57 2.23 -2.35
CA ILE A 41 -1.92 0.81 -2.22
C ILE A 41 -3.42 0.58 -2.45
N ASP A 42 -4.30 1.41 -1.88
CA ASP A 42 -5.75 1.33 -2.09
C ASP A 42 -6.10 1.43 -3.60
N GLN A 43 -5.50 2.40 -4.32
CA GLN A 43 -5.71 2.59 -5.75
C GLN A 43 -5.24 1.37 -6.58
N LEU A 44 -4.05 0.85 -6.30
CA LEU A 44 -3.49 -0.30 -7.04
C LEU A 44 -4.24 -1.59 -6.73
N ALA A 45 -4.69 -1.77 -5.49
CA ALA A 45 -5.50 -2.92 -5.09
C ALA A 45 -6.89 -2.88 -5.73
N TRP A 46 -7.49 -1.69 -5.82
CA TRP A 46 -8.77 -1.51 -6.50
C TRP A 46 -8.71 -1.84 -8.00
N LEU A 47 -7.63 -1.48 -8.70
CA LEU A 47 -7.46 -1.77 -10.13
C LEU A 47 -7.67 -3.26 -10.48
N ILE A 48 -7.24 -4.18 -9.61
CA ILE A 48 -7.35 -5.64 -9.84
C ILE A 48 -8.44 -6.30 -8.99
N SER A 49 -9.31 -5.52 -8.34
CA SER A 49 -10.39 -6.04 -7.51
C SER A 49 -11.48 -6.69 -8.36
N GLY A 50 -12.05 -7.82 -7.95
CA GLY A 50 -13.21 -8.40 -8.63
C GLY A 50 -14.56 -7.75 -8.24
N SER A 51 -14.58 -6.95 -7.18
CA SER A 51 -15.79 -6.30 -6.65
C SER A 51 -15.43 -5.02 -5.91
N GLU A 52 -16.21 -3.96 -6.15
CA GLU A 52 -16.02 -2.65 -5.52
C GLU A 52 -16.46 -2.62 -4.05
N SER A 53 -17.31 -3.57 -3.61
CA SER A 53 -17.95 -3.53 -2.29
C SER A 53 -17.09 -4.05 -1.13
N GLN A 54 -15.89 -4.59 -1.41
CA GLN A 54 -15.07 -5.28 -0.41
C GLN A 54 -13.64 -4.74 -0.35
N VAL A 55 -13.50 -3.46 0.02
CA VAL A 55 -12.20 -2.75 0.14
C VAL A 55 -11.16 -3.52 0.95
N ASN A 56 -11.57 -4.01 2.11
CA ASN A 56 -10.70 -4.80 2.98
C ASN A 56 -10.20 -6.09 2.31
N VAL A 57 -10.99 -6.72 1.44
CA VAL A 57 -10.63 -7.99 0.79
C VAL A 57 -9.62 -7.76 -0.31
N TYR A 58 -9.88 -6.81 -1.21
CA TYR A 58 -8.94 -6.55 -2.31
C TYR A 58 -7.64 -5.91 -1.81
N PHE A 59 -7.71 -5.01 -0.81
CA PHE A 59 -6.51 -4.42 -0.20
C PHE A 59 -5.59 -5.49 0.38
N LYS A 60 -6.14 -6.35 1.26
CA LYS A 60 -5.36 -7.41 1.90
C LYS A 60 -4.84 -8.43 0.88
N SER A 61 -5.60 -8.71 -0.17
CA SER A 61 -5.15 -9.60 -1.26
C SER A 61 -3.97 -9.00 -2.02
N TRP A 62 -4.02 -7.72 -2.36
CA TRP A 62 -2.91 -7.02 -3.02
C TRP A 62 -1.67 -6.98 -2.14
N VAL A 63 -1.83 -6.61 -0.86
CA VAL A 63 -0.73 -6.58 0.12
C VAL A 63 -0.11 -7.97 0.27
N LYS A 64 -0.92 -9.01 0.42
CA LYS A 64 -0.45 -10.40 0.51
C LYS A 64 0.35 -10.82 -0.72
N LYS A 65 -0.11 -10.45 -1.92
CA LYS A 65 0.51 -10.85 -3.19
C LYS A 65 1.82 -10.10 -3.46
N TYR A 66 1.86 -8.79 -3.24
CA TYR A 66 2.97 -7.96 -3.72
C TYR A 66 3.85 -7.39 -2.59
N PHE A 67 3.31 -7.10 -1.42
CA PHE A 67 4.01 -6.34 -0.39
C PHE A 67 4.72 -7.21 0.64
N ILE A 68 4.04 -8.25 1.16
CA ILE A 68 4.50 -9.00 2.34
C ILE A 68 5.88 -9.65 2.13
N LYS A 69 6.22 -10.06 0.92
CA LYS A 69 7.55 -10.64 0.64
C LYS A 69 8.71 -9.67 0.92
N TYR A 70 8.47 -8.36 0.90
CA TYR A 70 9.45 -7.33 1.25
C TYR A 70 9.42 -6.95 2.74
N TYR A 71 8.34 -7.28 3.43
CA TYR A 71 8.14 -6.99 4.85
C TYR A 71 7.45 -8.17 5.59
N PRO A 72 8.11 -9.34 5.69
CA PRO A 72 7.46 -10.56 6.16
C PRO A 72 7.11 -10.57 7.66
N GLN A 73 7.58 -9.60 8.43
CA GLN A 73 7.33 -9.51 9.88
C GLN A 73 5.92 -9.02 10.23
N ILE A 74 5.22 -8.41 9.28
CA ILE A 74 3.86 -7.87 9.43
C ILE A 74 2.91 -8.61 8.49
N THR A 75 1.61 -8.60 8.82
CA THR A 75 0.57 -9.31 8.06
C THR A 75 -0.32 -8.35 7.27
N PRO A 76 -1.03 -8.84 6.23
CA PRO A 76 -2.02 -8.02 5.53
C PRO A 76 -3.10 -7.45 6.46
N GLU A 77 -3.54 -8.22 7.44
CA GLU A 77 -4.49 -7.82 8.47
C GLU A 77 -3.95 -6.65 9.33
N GLU A 78 -2.68 -6.71 9.73
CA GLU A 78 -2.03 -5.65 10.51
C GLU A 78 -1.86 -4.36 9.70
N ILE A 79 -1.47 -4.48 8.44
CA ILE A 79 -1.34 -3.34 7.53
C ILE A 79 -2.72 -2.68 7.30
N TRP A 80 -3.78 -3.48 7.11
CA TRP A 80 -5.15 -2.97 6.99
C TRP A 80 -5.62 -2.25 8.27
N ALA A 81 -5.38 -2.86 9.44
CA ALA A 81 -5.72 -2.25 10.72
C ALA A 81 -4.97 -0.92 10.93
N SER A 82 -3.68 -0.87 10.58
CA SER A 82 -2.87 0.34 10.67
C SER A 82 -3.35 1.43 9.70
N ARG A 83 -3.65 1.07 8.44
CA ARG A 83 -4.26 1.96 7.44
C ARG A 83 -5.54 2.61 7.96
N ASN A 84 -6.43 1.84 8.59
CA ASN A 84 -7.68 2.35 9.15
C ASN A 84 -7.45 3.32 10.32
N GLY A 85 -6.54 2.99 11.23
CA GLY A 85 -6.21 3.90 12.35
C GLY A 85 -5.62 5.21 11.85
N MET A 86 -4.69 5.13 10.90
CA MET A 86 -3.98 6.30 10.41
C MET A 86 -4.85 7.23 9.57
N LEU A 87 -5.60 6.70 8.59
CA LEU A 87 -6.38 7.53 7.66
C LEU A 87 -7.61 8.14 8.30
N HIS A 88 -8.20 7.50 9.32
CA HIS A 88 -9.41 8.00 9.96
C HIS A 88 -9.15 8.77 11.25
N ASN A 89 -8.11 8.38 12.02
CA ASN A 89 -7.90 8.88 13.37
C ASN A 89 -6.49 9.44 13.62
N HIS A 90 -5.60 9.44 12.62
CA HIS A 90 -4.17 9.75 12.81
C HIS A 90 -3.55 8.94 13.97
N SER A 91 -3.86 7.64 14.05
CA SER A 91 -3.47 6.78 15.18
C SER A 91 -3.00 5.40 14.71
N SER A 92 -2.16 4.72 15.51
CA SER A 92 -1.86 3.30 15.34
C SER A 92 -3.03 2.39 15.78
N ILE A 93 -4.05 2.94 16.44
CA ILE A 93 -5.20 2.22 16.96
C ILE A 93 -6.38 2.33 15.98
N SER A 94 -6.91 1.18 15.59
CA SER A 94 -8.14 1.06 14.81
C SER A 94 -9.19 0.22 15.53
N ARG A 95 -10.41 0.21 14.99
CA ARG A 95 -11.49 -0.63 15.50
C ARG A 95 -11.12 -2.12 15.52
N ASP A 96 -10.31 -2.58 14.58
CA ASP A 96 -9.89 -3.99 14.50
C ASP A 96 -8.91 -4.37 15.63
N ILE A 97 -8.10 -3.42 16.10
CA ILE A 97 -7.26 -3.59 17.30
C ILE A 97 -8.14 -3.60 18.55
N VAL A 98 -9.04 -2.61 18.69
CA VAL A 98 -9.93 -2.49 19.86
C VAL A 98 -10.80 -3.74 20.04
N ASN A 99 -11.32 -4.28 18.93
CA ASN A 99 -12.16 -5.48 18.91
C ASN A 99 -11.35 -6.79 18.88
N GLN A 100 -10.02 -6.75 19.07
CA GLN A 100 -9.13 -7.92 19.10
C GLN A 100 -9.19 -8.80 17.84
N LYS A 101 -9.55 -8.22 16.69
CA LYS A 101 -9.49 -8.91 15.38
C LYS A 101 -8.06 -8.98 14.84
N VAL A 102 -7.22 -8.05 15.27
CA VAL A 102 -5.79 -7.99 14.96
C VAL A 102 -5.04 -7.83 16.28
N SER A 103 -4.05 -8.69 16.51
CA SER A 103 -3.33 -8.77 17.80
C SER A 103 -2.27 -7.70 17.97
N ARG A 104 -1.61 -7.28 16.89
CA ARG A 104 -0.50 -6.32 16.93
C ARG A 104 -0.86 -4.98 16.30
N GLN A 105 -0.54 -3.92 17.03
CA GLN A 105 -0.49 -2.56 16.49
C GLN A 105 0.81 -2.35 15.71
N LEU A 106 0.77 -1.58 14.62
CA LEU A 106 1.97 -1.16 13.91
C LEU A 106 2.38 0.24 14.38
N PHE A 107 3.56 0.34 14.98
CA PHE A 107 4.13 1.60 15.46
C PHE A 107 5.24 2.05 14.54
N PHE A 108 4.97 3.05 13.72
CA PHE A 108 5.98 3.60 12.81
C PHE A 108 7.02 4.40 13.59
N LEU A 109 8.27 4.02 13.43
CA LEU A 109 9.41 4.83 13.84
C LEU A 109 10.12 5.37 12.61
N ASP A 110 10.19 6.68 12.58
CA ASP A 110 10.84 7.46 11.54
C ASP A 110 12.36 7.50 11.82
N ASN A 111 13.19 7.53 10.79
CA ASN A 111 14.66 7.59 10.88
C ASN A 111 15.39 6.38 11.52
N LEU A 112 14.77 5.20 11.60
CA LEU A 112 15.49 3.97 11.96
C LEU A 112 16.46 3.54 10.85
N LYS A 113 17.65 3.04 11.20
CA LYS A 113 18.54 2.42 10.20
C LYS A 113 17.89 1.13 9.68
N HIS A 114 18.28 0.74 8.47
CA HIS A 114 17.71 -0.40 7.77
C HIS A 114 17.71 -1.67 8.65
N GLN A 115 16.55 -2.32 8.77
CA GLN A 115 16.29 -3.55 9.53
C GLN A 115 16.42 -3.48 11.06
N GLU A 116 16.62 -2.29 11.66
CA GLU A 116 16.60 -2.16 13.12
C GLU A 116 15.26 -2.60 13.74
N ASP A 117 14.16 -2.47 12.98
CA ASP A 117 12.81 -2.90 13.35
C ASP A 117 12.67 -4.42 13.58
N ILE A 118 13.61 -5.23 13.10
CA ILE A 118 13.59 -6.68 13.29
C ILE A 118 14.16 -7.06 14.66
N ASN A 119 14.86 -6.16 15.37
CA ASN A 119 15.36 -6.44 16.71
C ASN A 119 14.18 -6.79 17.64
N PRO A 120 14.16 -8.00 18.24
CA PRO A 120 13.08 -8.42 19.13
C PRO A 120 12.87 -7.48 20.32
N GLU A 121 13.88 -6.73 20.74
CA GLU A 121 13.78 -5.77 21.85
C GLU A 121 12.82 -4.60 21.56
N PHE A 122 12.57 -4.30 20.27
CA PHE A 122 11.60 -3.29 19.87
C PHE A 122 10.18 -3.84 19.72
N ASN A 123 9.97 -5.14 19.86
CA ASN A 123 8.74 -5.81 19.47
C ASN A 123 8.10 -6.56 20.64
N TYR A 124 6.77 -6.45 20.74
CA TYR A 124 6.00 -7.11 21.78
C TYR A 124 4.83 -7.90 21.16
N PRO A 125 4.22 -8.84 21.90
CA PRO A 125 3.04 -9.56 21.40
C PRO A 125 1.89 -8.65 20.96
N SER A 126 1.79 -7.43 21.50
CA SER A 126 0.73 -6.46 21.21
C SER A 126 1.13 -5.38 20.20
N PHE A 127 2.40 -5.28 19.80
CA PHE A 127 2.83 -4.33 18.78
C PHE A 127 4.13 -4.70 18.07
N PHE A 128 4.25 -4.22 16.83
CA PHE A 128 5.45 -4.33 16.03
C PHE A 128 5.92 -2.92 15.62
N VAL A 129 7.20 -2.63 15.82
CA VAL A 129 7.81 -1.39 15.35
C VAL A 129 8.05 -1.49 13.85
N VAL A 130 7.54 -0.53 13.09
CA VAL A 130 7.71 -0.48 11.64
C VAL A 130 8.74 0.59 11.30
N ASN A 131 9.80 0.21 10.59
CA ASN A 131 10.73 1.18 10.04
C ASN A 131 10.08 1.87 8.84
N THR A 132 9.78 3.17 8.96
CA THR A 132 9.11 3.97 7.91
C THR A 132 9.88 3.93 6.59
N SER A 133 11.20 4.03 6.63
CA SER A 133 12.04 3.98 5.42
C SER A 133 11.93 2.63 4.71
N ARG A 134 11.93 1.53 5.47
CA ARG A 134 11.79 0.18 4.92
C ARG A 134 10.40 -0.04 4.36
N PHE A 135 9.36 0.45 5.04
CA PHE A 135 7.98 0.33 4.60
C PHE A 135 7.75 1.07 3.28
N ILE A 136 8.24 2.31 3.18
CA ILE A 136 8.00 3.20 2.04
C ILE A 136 9.02 2.98 0.91
N LEU A 137 10.31 3.07 1.19
CA LEU A 137 11.33 3.12 0.13
C LEU A 137 11.72 1.74 -0.40
N TYR A 138 11.54 0.69 0.42
CA TYR A 138 11.88 -0.67 0.03
C TYR A 138 10.63 -1.51 -0.30
N ALA A 139 9.72 -1.68 0.66
CA ALA A 139 8.60 -2.61 0.49
C ALA A 139 7.55 -2.13 -0.51
N LEU A 140 7.13 -0.86 -0.45
CA LEU A 140 6.21 -0.30 -1.44
C LEU A 140 6.82 -0.32 -2.85
N LEU A 141 8.07 0.13 -3.01
CA LEU A 141 8.73 0.17 -4.31
C LEU A 141 8.84 -1.23 -4.94
N GLY A 142 9.24 -2.23 -4.16
CA GLY A 142 9.27 -3.62 -4.61
C GLY A 142 7.88 -4.11 -5.04
N ALA A 143 6.87 -3.89 -4.19
CA ALA A 143 5.50 -4.32 -4.45
C ALA A 143 4.92 -3.69 -5.73
N VAL A 144 5.17 -2.40 -5.95
CA VAL A 144 4.74 -1.66 -7.14
C VAL A 144 5.42 -2.21 -8.40
N ASN A 145 6.70 -2.53 -8.34
CA ASN A 145 7.42 -3.10 -9.48
C ASN A 145 6.86 -4.48 -9.88
N ASP A 146 6.59 -5.35 -8.91
CA ASP A 146 5.96 -6.65 -9.20
C ASP A 146 4.55 -6.51 -9.75
N PHE A 147 3.76 -5.60 -9.16
CA PHE A 147 2.41 -5.31 -9.63
C PHE A 147 2.42 -4.85 -11.09
N GLY A 148 3.35 -3.95 -11.44
CA GLY A 148 3.55 -3.50 -12.82
C GLY A 148 3.95 -4.64 -13.76
N ASN A 149 4.83 -5.55 -13.31
CA ASN A 149 5.24 -6.72 -14.09
C ASN A 149 4.07 -7.67 -14.37
N ASP A 150 3.23 -7.94 -13.37
CA ASP A 150 2.04 -8.77 -13.52
C ASP A 150 1.02 -8.13 -14.48
N LEU A 151 0.79 -6.82 -14.38
CA LEU A 151 -0.08 -6.09 -15.31
C LEU A 151 0.42 -6.19 -16.76
N ARG A 152 1.71 -5.95 -16.99
CA ARG A 152 2.32 -6.04 -18.34
C ARG A 152 2.26 -7.46 -18.91
N SER A 153 2.37 -8.46 -18.05
CA SER A 153 2.34 -9.87 -18.43
C SER A 153 0.91 -10.41 -18.60
N GLY A 154 -0.11 -9.60 -18.30
CA GLY A 154 -1.51 -10.03 -18.29
C GLY A 154 -1.85 -11.01 -17.16
N ASN A 155 -1.01 -11.09 -16.12
CA ASN A 155 -1.20 -11.95 -14.95
C ASN A 155 -2.14 -11.30 -13.93
N VAL A 156 -3.32 -10.89 -14.40
CA VAL A 156 -4.36 -10.24 -13.63
C VAL A 156 -5.70 -10.94 -13.84
N PRO A 157 -6.65 -10.85 -12.88
CA PRO A 157 -7.88 -11.64 -12.92
C PRO A 157 -8.77 -11.36 -14.15
N ASP A 158 -8.88 -10.08 -14.53
CA ASP A 158 -9.68 -9.62 -15.66
C ASP A 158 -9.03 -8.38 -16.28
N ILE A 159 -8.53 -8.53 -17.51
CA ILE A 159 -7.77 -7.48 -18.21
C ILE A 159 -8.69 -6.35 -18.73
N GLU A 160 -9.97 -6.64 -19.02
CA GLU A 160 -10.90 -5.64 -19.52
C GLU A 160 -11.46 -4.78 -18.37
N ASP A 161 -11.75 -5.39 -17.23
CA ASP A 161 -12.13 -4.65 -16.01
C ASP A 161 -10.99 -3.71 -15.54
N VAL A 162 -9.74 -4.18 -15.61
CA VAL A 162 -8.56 -3.34 -15.32
C VAL A 162 -8.50 -2.12 -16.26
N LYS A 163 -8.79 -2.27 -17.55
CA LYS A 163 -8.82 -1.13 -18.50
C LYS A 163 -9.89 -0.11 -18.13
N ASP A 164 -11.09 -0.56 -17.78
CA ASP A 164 -12.19 0.33 -17.37
C ASP A 164 -11.83 1.11 -16.09
N LYS A 165 -11.33 0.39 -15.07
CA LYS A 165 -10.89 1.01 -13.81
C LYS A 165 -9.71 1.95 -14.00
N LEU A 166 -8.80 1.63 -14.92
CA LEU A 166 -7.70 2.53 -15.25
C LEU A 166 -8.22 3.85 -15.84
N GLY A 167 -9.22 3.78 -16.72
CA GLY A 167 -9.89 4.97 -17.26
C GLY A 167 -10.52 5.83 -16.16
N LYS A 168 -11.13 5.21 -15.16
CA LYS A 168 -11.71 5.89 -13.98
C LYS A 168 -10.66 6.47 -13.04
N LEU A 169 -9.59 5.73 -12.73
CA LEU A 169 -8.51 6.18 -11.82
C LEU A 169 -7.81 7.43 -12.36
N LEU A 170 -7.60 7.45 -13.67
CA LEU A 170 -6.84 8.49 -14.37
C LEU A 170 -7.73 9.54 -15.00
N ALA A 171 -9.04 9.49 -14.77
CA ALA A 171 -9.95 10.51 -15.24
C ALA A 171 -9.60 11.83 -14.52
N GLU A 172 -9.02 12.76 -15.28
CA GLU A 172 -9.00 14.16 -14.85
C GLU A 172 -10.46 14.61 -14.76
N VAL A 173 -10.93 14.93 -13.55
CA VAL A 173 -12.22 15.59 -13.37
C VAL A 173 -12.07 16.96 -14.01
N LYS A 174 -12.52 17.11 -15.27
CA LYS A 174 -12.62 18.44 -15.87
C LYS A 174 -13.58 19.25 -15.00
N PRO A 175 -13.15 20.42 -14.47
CA PRO A 175 -14.10 21.32 -13.85
C PRO A 175 -15.13 21.72 -14.91
N ASN A 176 -16.41 21.61 -14.56
CA ASN A 176 -17.51 22.16 -15.36
C ASN A 176 -17.39 23.67 -15.46
#